data_AF-A0A8X7NAK0-F1
#
_entry.id   AF-A0A8X7NAK0-F1
#
_cell.length_a   1.000
_cell.length_b   1.000
_cell.length_c   1.000
_cell.angle_alpha   90.00
_cell.angle_beta   90.00
_cell.angle_gamma   90.00
#
_symmetry.space_group_name_H-M   'P 1'
#
loop_
_entity.id
_entity.type
_entity.pdbx_description
1 polymer ?
#
loop_
_entity_poly.entity_id
_entity_poly.type
_entity_poly.pdbx_seq_one_letter_code
_entity_poly.pdbx_strand_id
1 'polypeptide(L)'
;MKRTSSPGLHASSLAGPSTSSNKRPRGEDSAATNPPAPETSTSSAQTGLQAPSSSTLQTQSLTAPLKTPAFQKPACIATFSYDQDRRVHHDNSSLGVYHPPPSPQFNRQADRGRGRVCGPDLNYGYERWIRRDETVDEHLDSLLIALQHKASSPKGASTDAQQDQERDRDRARADVITWRGIATKLCTAVFAENDYDAWQLNAMKIGQTVYLEEFVSAHSRTQKAVMTDQRQLGFMYQGYAFESWCVSPAIPETQPEGQSKDGAGGREPPPPPGWGGFINNNVQWCAICKTTLGSNRLVIGGEVDCIQPSALSKFSSASALLNTPFLNPDDFVELKTTAEIRTERDAERFEGLKMLRFYFQSFLLGVPTIVTGFRDRIGYLADVRSFKTLELPRIVRERDPDLNAGHGLAFAEQTLHWIRDSINKDTQDGPSTLPELEDAERTFPVYRISFMPFGARAGAKRSRGGTLSIRRLAETEVAEDIKGGADMGRVGFVPSSFYAFARERLTG
;
A
#
# COMPACT_ATOMS: atom_id res chain seq x y z
N MET A 1 11.47 2.99 47.50
CA MET A 1 12.17 2.70 46.24
C MET A 1 11.36 3.29 45.09
N LYS A 2 12.04 4.00 44.19
CA LYS A 2 11.54 5.12 43.39
C LYS A 2 10.69 4.68 42.19
N ARG A 3 9.55 5.38 42.00
CA ARG A 3 8.77 5.41 40.74
C ARG A 3 9.43 6.41 39.79
N THR A 4 9.66 6.04 38.54
CA THR A 4 10.14 6.95 37.48
C THR A 4 9.00 7.26 36.52
N SER A 5 8.58 8.52 36.54
CA SER A 5 7.61 9.15 35.64
C SER A 5 8.28 9.59 34.34
N SER A 6 7.67 9.31 33.19
CA SER A 6 8.09 9.81 31.86
C SER A 6 7.69 11.29 31.69
N PRO A 7 8.46 12.11 30.94
CA PRO A 7 8.22 13.54 30.86
C PRO A 7 7.17 13.89 29.78
N GLY A 8 6.13 14.60 30.20
CA GLY A 8 5.22 15.33 29.30
C GLY A 8 5.88 16.62 28.78
N LEU A 9 5.63 16.95 27.53
CA LEU A 9 6.13 18.16 26.88
C LEU A 9 5.36 19.38 27.41
N HIS A 10 5.99 20.19 28.25
CA HIS A 10 5.46 21.49 28.67
C HIS A 10 5.90 22.59 27.70
N ALA A 11 4.92 23.27 27.11
CA ALA A 11 5.11 24.52 26.39
C ALA A 11 5.28 25.68 27.39
N SER A 12 6.40 26.41 27.28
CA SER A 12 6.73 27.59 28.08
C SER A 12 5.91 28.80 27.62
N SER A 13 5.16 29.41 28.54
CA SER A 13 4.49 30.69 28.34
C SER A 13 5.48 31.84 28.55
N LEU A 14 5.49 32.81 27.65
CA LEU A 14 5.97 34.17 27.94
C LEU A 14 4.83 35.14 27.69
N ALA A 15 4.47 35.86 28.76
CA ALA A 15 3.45 36.88 28.80
C ALA A 15 4.06 38.27 28.69
N GLY A 16 3.31 39.19 28.06
CA GLY A 16 3.38 40.63 28.29
C GLY A 16 3.34 41.48 27.01
N PRO A 17 2.72 42.69 27.03
CA PRO A 17 1.52 43.07 27.76
C PRO A 17 0.41 43.65 26.85
N SER A 18 -0.77 43.75 27.46
CA SER A 18 -2.00 44.37 26.99
C SER A 18 -1.87 45.83 26.55
N THR A 19 -2.50 46.20 25.43
CA THR A 19 -3.17 47.50 25.27
C THR A 19 -4.50 47.32 24.52
N SER A 20 -5.46 48.14 24.94
CA SER A 20 -6.90 48.05 24.70
C SER A 20 -7.38 48.81 23.47
N SER A 21 -8.49 48.31 22.90
CA SER A 21 -9.61 49.07 22.28
C SER A 21 -9.32 50.15 21.24
N ASN A 22 -9.82 49.99 20.00
CA ASN A 22 -10.97 50.80 19.57
C ASN A 22 -11.60 50.38 18.23
N LYS A 23 -12.89 50.74 18.15
CA LYS A 23 -13.86 50.50 17.08
C LYS A 23 -13.55 51.25 15.77
N ARG A 24 -14.10 50.71 14.69
CA ARG A 24 -14.22 51.23 13.31
C ARG A 24 -14.61 52.72 13.21
N PRO A 25 -14.39 53.31 12.02
CA PRO A 25 -15.52 53.86 11.28
C PRO A 25 -15.63 53.35 9.83
N ARG A 26 -16.83 53.55 9.28
CA ARG A 26 -17.33 53.27 7.93
C ARG A 26 -16.79 54.25 6.88
N GLY A 27 -16.69 53.77 5.64
CA GLY A 27 -16.91 54.45 4.35
C GLY A 27 -17.05 53.35 3.30
N GLU A 28 -18.20 53.14 2.63
CA GLU A 28 -18.64 53.82 1.38
C GLU A 28 -17.52 53.83 0.33
N ASP A 29 -17.67 53.40 -0.92
CA ASP A 29 -18.74 52.84 -1.73
C ASP A 29 -18.07 52.37 -3.04
N SER A 30 -18.51 51.27 -3.66
CA SER A 30 -18.53 51.10 -5.14
C SER A 30 -18.88 49.66 -5.53
N ALA A 31 -20.01 49.55 -6.22
CA ALA A 31 -20.62 48.36 -6.76
C ALA A 31 -19.88 47.82 -8.00
N ALA A 32 -19.98 46.51 -8.25
CA ALA A 32 -20.26 45.97 -9.58
C ALA A 32 -20.59 44.45 -9.55
N THR A 33 -21.88 44.17 -9.76
CA THR A 33 -22.45 43.16 -10.69
C THR A 33 -22.08 41.68 -10.56
N ASN A 34 -23.01 40.91 -9.97
CA ASN A 34 -23.20 39.48 -10.25
C ASN A 34 -24.09 39.31 -11.50
N PRO A 35 -23.81 38.36 -12.41
CA PRO A 35 -24.77 37.88 -13.38
C PRO A 35 -25.65 36.73 -12.81
N PRO A 36 -26.83 36.48 -13.40
CA PRO A 36 -27.96 35.82 -12.73
C PRO A 36 -27.94 34.29 -12.86
N ALA A 37 -28.65 33.64 -11.93
CA ALA A 37 -29.06 32.25 -12.05
C ALA A 37 -30.09 32.07 -13.18
N PRO A 38 -30.09 30.94 -13.92
CA PRO A 38 -31.22 30.56 -14.72
C PRO A 38 -32.15 29.59 -13.99
N GLU A 39 -33.41 29.78 -14.32
CA GLU A 39 -34.63 29.32 -13.67
C GLU A 39 -34.96 27.85 -13.96
N THR A 40 -35.75 27.29 -13.06
CA THR A 40 -36.52 26.07 -13.21
C THR A 40 -37.48 26.15 -14.39
N SER A 41 -37.34 25.23 -15.36
CA SER A 41 -38.40 24.92 -16.33
C SER A 41 -38.52 23.41 -16.57
N THR A 42 -39.65 22.88 -16.08
CA THR A 42 -40.56 21.91 -16.70
C THR A 42 -40.04 20.62 -17.35
N SER A 43 -40.64 19.54 -16.85
CA SER A 43 -40.65 18.16 -17.35
C SER A 43 -40.73 18.01 -18.86
N SER A 44 -39.85 17.19 -19.41
CA SER A 44 -40.11 16.41 -20.62
C SER A 44 -39.75 14.95 -20.34
N ALA A 45 -40.76 14.10 -20.45
CA ALA A 45 -40.63 12.65 -20.36
C ALA A 45 -40.02 12.13 -21.66
N GLN A 46 -38.88 11.44 -21.58
CA GLN A 46 -38.40 10.55 -22.65
C GLN A 46 -37.79 9.29 -22.04
N THR A 47 -38.57 8.21 -22.18
CA THR A 47 -38.17 6.86 -22.60
C THR A 47 -36.91 6.26 -21.98
N GLY A 48 -37.16 5.25 -21.14
CA GLY A 48 -36.15 4.46 -20.47
C GLY A 48 -35.16 3.76 -21.41
N LEU A 49 -33.90 3.89 -21.06
CA LEU A 49 -32.89 2.86 -21.27
C LEU A 49 -32.73 2.16 -19.93
N GLN A 50 -33.21 0.92 -19.83
CA GLN A 50 -32.94 0.05 -18.70
C GLN A 50 -31.42 -0.15 -18.62
N ALA A 51 -30.82 0.23 -17.50
CA ALA A 51 -29.47 -0.22 -17.15
C ALA A 51 -29.48 -1.76 -17.12
N PRO A 52 -28.42 -2.43 -17.60
CA PRO A 52 -28.34 -3.89 -17.54
C PRO A 52 -28.53 -4.32 -16.08
N SER A 53 -29.43 -5.28 -15.88
CA SER A 53 -29.84 -5.79 -14.57
C SER A 53 -28.67 -6.54 -13.91
N SER A 54 -27.74 -5.79 -13.33
CA SER A 54 -26.74 -6.30 -12.41
C SER A 54 -27.44 -6.51 -11.06
N SER A 55 -27.76 -7.76 -10.72
CA SER A 55 -28.30 -8.11 -9.42
C SER A 55 -27.20 -7.97 -8.36
N THR A 56 -27.22 -6.88 -7.60
CA THR A 56 -26.43 -6.75 -6.38
C THR A 56 -26.73 -7.95 -5.49
N LEU A 57 -25.71 -8.75 -5.18
CA LEU A 57 -25.90 -9.99 -4.44
C LEU A 57 -26.28 -9.67 -2.99
N GLN A 58 -25.57 -8.73 -2.34
CA GLN A 58 -25.82 -8.28 -0.96
C GLN A 58 -25.30 -6.86 -0.70
N THR A 59 -25.94 -6.15 0.23
CA THR A 59 -25.46 -4.87 0.80
C THR A 59 -25.40 -4.99 2.32
N GLN A 60 -24.28 -4.61 2.94
CA GLN A 60 -24.13 -4.65 4.40
C GLN A 60 -23.86 -3.26 4.97
N SER A 61 -24.65 -2.85 5.97
CA SER A 61 -24.37 -1.70 6.83
C SER A 61 -23.66 -2.19 8.08
N LEU A 62 -22.43 -1.76 8.29
CA LEU A 62 -21.57 -2.26 9.38
C LEU A 62 -21.49 -1.20 10.49
N THR A 63 -22.21 -1.41 11.60
CA THR A 63 -22.18 -0.56 12.81
C THR A 63 -21.58 -1.34 14.01
N ALA A 64 -20.60 -0.74 14.68
CA ALA A 64 -19.73 -1.27 15.75
C ALA A 64 -20.43 -1.70 17.09
N PRO A 65 -19.74 -2.36 18.06
CA PRO A 65 -18.34 -2.77 18.08
C PRO A 65 -18.16 -4.29 18.07
N LEU A 66 -17.17 -4.74 17.32
CA LEU A 66 -16.81 -6.13 17.17
C LEU A 66 -15.57 -6.40 18.03
N LYS A 67 -15.56 -7.53 18.74
CA LYS A 67 -14.41 -7.96 19.53
C LYS A 67 -13.19 -8.02 18.61
N THR A 68 -12.08 -7.40 19.03
CA THR A 68 -10.82 -7.47 18.28
C THR A 68 -10.50 -8.94 17.98
N PRO A 69 -10.40 -9.35 16.71
CA PRO A 69 -10.12 -10.73 16.37
C PRO A 69 -8.70 -11.11 16.74
N ALA A 70 -8.45 -12.41 16.90
CA ALA A 70 -7.10 -12.91 16.98
C ALA A 70 -6.37 -12.62 15.65
N PHE A 71 -5.11 -12.19 15.76
CA PHE A 71 -4.24 -12.00 14.60
C PHE A 71 -2.95 -12.78 14.82
N GLN A 72 -2.63 -13.67 13.89
CA GLN A 72 -1.39 -14.44 13.95
C GLN A 72 -0.21 -13.58 13.50
N LYS A 73 0.91 -13.62 14.21
CA LYS A 73 2.14 -12.97 13.76
C LYS A 73 2.48 -13.43 12.33
N PRO A 74 2.65 -12.52 11.36
CA PRO A 74 2.98 -12.89 9.98
C PRO A 74 4.31 -13.63 9.90
N ALA A 75 4.38 -14.61 9.00
CA ALA A 75 5.61 -15.34 8.68
C ALA A 75 5.87 -15.23 7.18
N CYS A 76 7.05 -14.76 6.79
CA CYS A 76 7.47 -14.74 5.39
C CYS A 76 7.63 -16.19 4.90
N ILE A 77 7.04 -16.49 3.74
CA ILE A 77 7.07 -17.82 3.13
C ILE A 77 7.73 -17.83 1.75
N ALA A 78 7.74 -16.69 1.06
CA ALA A 78 8.39 -16.52 -0.24
C ALA A 78 8.82 -15.05 -0.40
N THR A 79 9.81 -14.79 -1.25
CA THR A 79 10.26 -13.45 -1.63
C THR A 79 10.51 -13.40 -3.14
N PHE A 80 10.53 -12.19 -3.71
CA PHE A 80 10.94 -11.96 -5.09
C PHE A 80 11.37 -10.49 -5.27
N SER A 81 12.10 -10.23 -6.35
CA SER A 81 12.62 -8.92 -6.72
C SER A 81 12.05 -8.48 -8.05
N TYR A 82 11.76 -7.19 -8.19
CA TYR A 82 11.65 -6.51 -9.48
C TYR A 82 12.96 -5.78 -9.77
N ASP A 83 13.51 -5.97 -10.97
CA ASP A 83 14.71 -5.24 -11.41
C ASP A 83 14.38 -3.84 -11.97
N GLN A 84 15.42 -3.17 -12.51
CA GLN A 84 15.32 -1.84 -13.09
C GLN A 84 14.38 -1.74 -14.30
N ASP A 85 14.12 -2.86 -14.98
CA ASP A 85 13.26 -3.00 -16.15
C ASP A 85 11.89 -3.61 -15.77
N ARG A 86 11.57 -3.68 -14.47
CA ARG A 86 10.35 -4.26 -13.91
C ARG A 86 10.20 -5.78 -14.18
N ARG A 87 11.29 -6.51 -14.44
CA ARG A 87 11.23 -7.97 -14.56
C ARG A 87 11.30 -8.64 -13.20
N VAL A 88 10.57 -9.73 -13.05
CA VAL A 88 10.50 -10.52 -11.82
C VAL A 88 11.67 -11.49 -11.75
N HIS A 89 12.35 -11.51 -10.60
CA HIS A 89 13.40 -12.46 -10.24
C HIS A 89 13.02 -13.17 -8.94
N HIS A 90 13.17 -14.49 -8.88
CA HIS A 90 12.86 -15.29 -7.69
C HIS A 90 14.04 -15.34 -6.71
N ASP A 91 14.59 -14.17 -6.42
CA ASP A 91 15.73 -13.95 -5.54
C ASP A 91 15.57 -12.64 -4.74
N ASN A 92 16.61 -12.26 -4.00
CA ASN A 92 16.64 -11.04 -3.20
C ASN A 92 17.57 -9.96 -3.78
N SER A 93 17.76 -9.93 -5.11
CA SER A 93 18.65 -8.97 -5.80
C SER A 93 18.30 -7.50 -5.54
N SER A 94 17.01 -7.18 -5.39
CA SER A 94 16.55 -5.81 -5.11
C SER A 94 16.44 -5.47 -3.62
N LEU A 95 16.90 -6.35 -2.73
CA LEU A 95 16.81 -6.13 -1.28
C LEU A 95 17.75 -5.02 -0.82
N GLY A 96 17.20 -4.04 -0.11
CA GLY A 96 17.95 -2.98 0.54
C GLY A 96 18.26 -3.25 2.01
N VAL A 97 19.35 -2.66 2.52
CA VAL A 97 19.68 -2.59 3.95
C VAL A 97 19.62 -1.14 4.43
N TYR A 98 18.94 -0.95 5.56
CA TYR A 98 18.78 0.36 6.17
C TYR A 98 20.11 0.92 6.69
N HIS A 99 20.33 2.21 6.48
CA HIS A 99 21.28 3.03 7.23
C HIS A 99 20.63 4.38 7.55
N PRO A 100 21.02 5.05 8.64
CA PRO A 100 20.51 6.39 8.91
C PRO A 100 20.98 7.37 7.82
N PRO A 101 20.15 8.37 7.46
CA PRO A 101 20.57 9.42 6.54
C PRO A 101 21.59 10.35 7.22
N PRO A 102 22.38 11.13 6.44
CA PRO A 102 23.32 12.10 6.99
C PRO A 102 22.65 13.03 8.01
N SER A 103 23.30 13.25 9.15
CA SER A 103 22.78 14.16 10.18
C SER A 103 22.66 15.58 9.62
N PRO A 104 21.58 16.32 9.95
CA PRO A 104 21.43 17.69 9.52
C PRO A 104 22.61 18.56 9.94
N GLN A 105 23.25 19.23 8.98
CA GLN A 105 24.41 20.08 9.22
C GLN A 105 24.01 21.54 9.28
N PHE A 106 24.67 22.31 10.15
CA PHE A 106 24.45 23.75 10.23
C PHE A 106 25.10 24.45 9.04
N ASN A 107 24.30 24.91 8.07
CA ASN A 107 24.80 25.65 6.92
C ASN A 107 24.78 27.16 7.22
N ARG A 108 25.95 27.72 7.54
CA ARG A 108 26.13 29.17 7.78
C ARG A 108 25.93 30.03 6.52
N GLN A 109 26.10 29.46 5.33
CA GLN A 109 26.05 30.18 4.05
C GLN A 109 24.66 30.20 3.41
N ALA A 110 23.78 29.27 3.77
CA ALA A 110 22.48 29.08 3.12
C ALA A 110 21.47 30.23 3.31
N ASP A 111 21.68 31.13 4.29
CA ASP A 111 20.74 32.22 4.52
C ASP A 111 21.39 33.41 5.25
N ARG A 112 22.12 34.28 4.53
CA ARG A 112 22.58 35.64 4.96
C ARG A 112 22.70 35.87 6.50
N GLY A 113 23.40 34.98 7.21
CA GLY A 113 23.62 35.08 8.67
C GLY A 113 22.55 34.52 9.62
N ARG A 114 21.45 33.90 9.17
CA ARG A 114 20.45 33.23 10.04
C ARG A 114 20.72 31.75 10.33
N GLY A 115 21.64 31.13 9.60
CA GLY A 115 22.14 29.77 9.86
C GLY A 115 21.04 28.70 9.88
N ARG A 116 20.86 28.00 8.76
CA ARG A 116 19.85 26.93 8.67
C ARG A 116 20.51 25.58 8.91
N VAL A 117 19.94 24.77 9.79
CA VAL A 117 20.23 23.33 9.84
C VAL A 117 19.62 22.71 8.59
N CYS A 118 20.44 22.22 7.67
CA CYS A 118 20.01 21.55 6.45
C CYS A 118 20.38 20.07 6.54
N GLY A 119 19.38 19.20 6.66
CA GLY A 119 19.56 17.79 6.36
C GLY A 119 19.56 17.53 4.86
N PRO A 120 19.53 16.24 4.48
CA PRO A 120 19.48 15.84 3.08
C PRO A 120 18.35 16.49 2.28
N ASP A 121 18.62 16.84 1.03
CA ASP A 121 17.64 17.42 0.10
C ASP A 121 16.79 16.30 -0.51
N LEU A 122 15.49 16.27 -0.20
CA LEU A 122 14.57 15.27 -0.75
C LEU A 122 14.10 15.63 -2.17
N ASN A 123 14.55 16.75 -2.73
CA ASN A 123 14.33 17.10 -4.15
C ASN A 123 15.55 16.80 -5.03
N TYR A 124 16.69 16.43 -4.44
CA TYR A 124 17.91 16.14 -5.20
C TYR A 124 17.66 15.01 -6.20
N GLY A 125 17.90 15.27 -7.48
CA GLY A 125 17.77 14.28 -8.55
C GLY A 125 16.37 14.07 -9.10
N TYR A 126 15.40 14.93 -8.78
CA TYR A 126 14.02 14.86 -9.27
C TYR A 126 13.94 14.73 -10.80
N GLU A 127 14.78 15.47 -11.52
CA GLU A 127 14.87 15.48 -12.98
C GLU A 127 15.39 14.17 -13.58
N ARG A 128 15.99 13.28 -12.77
CA ARG A 128 16.51 11.97 -13.17
C ARG A 128 15.63 10.81 -12.71
N TRP A 129 14.45 11.10 -12.17
CA TRP A 129 13.52 10.09 -11.68
C TRP A 129 12.98 9.22 -12.82
N ILE A 130 13.25 7.92 -12.74
CA ILE A 130 12.66 6.93 -13.62
C ILE A 130 11.37 6.44 -12.98
N ARG A 131 10.28 6.62 -13.72
CA ARG A 131 8.92 6.28 -13.29
C ARG A 131 8.48 4.96 -13.91
N ARG A 132 7.94 4.09 -13.05
CA ARG A 132 7.19 2.91 -13.40
C ARG A 132 5.96 3.32 -14.20
N ASP A 133 5.67 2.53 -15.22
CA ASP A 133 4.46 2.68 -16.01
C ASP A 133 3.25 2.16 -15.21
N GLU A 134 2.49 3.10 -14.63
CA GLU A 134 1.25 2.80 -13.88
C GLU A 134 0.06 2.47 -14.79
N THR A 135 0.23 2.51 -16.13
CA THR A 135 -0.84 2.13 -17.07
C THR A 135 -0.95 0.62 -17.27
N VAL A 136 0.10 -0.12 -16.94
CA VAL A 136 0.14 -1.58 -16.99
C VAL A 136 -0.47 -2.16 -15.72
N ASP A 137 -1.50 -2.99 -15.89
CA ASP A 137 -2.10 -3.74 -14.78
C ASP A 137 -1.28 -5.01 -14.50
N GLU A 138 -0.60 -5.05 -13.37
CA GLU A 138 0.22 -6.19 -12.94
C GLU A 138 -0.60 -7.25 -12.18
N HIS A 139 -1.88 -6.97 -11.89
CA HIS A 139 -2.78 -7.87 -11.19
C HIS A 139 -2.14 -8.49 -9.93
N LEU A 140 -2.24 -9.81 -9.75
CA LEU A 140 -1.55 -10.58 -8.71
C LEU A 140 -0.33 -11.35 -9.27
N ASP A 141 0.09 -11.08 -10.50
CA ASP A 141 0.91 -12.00 -11.29
C ASP A 141 2.19 -12.43 -10.56
N SER A 142 3.03 -11.47 -10.18
CA SER A 142 4.32 -11.76 -9.55
C SER A 142 4.17 -12.47 -8.21
N LEU A 143 3.09 -12.17 -7.46
CA LEU A 143 2.77 -12.88 -6.22
C LEU A 143 2.42 -14.35 -6.51
N LEU A 144 1.58 -14.61 -7.51
CA LEU A 144 1.14 -15.95 -7.87
C LEU A 144 2.26 -16.78 -8.50
N ILE A 145 3.05 -16.16 -9.38
CA ILE A 145 4.22 -16.78 -10.02
C ILE A 145 5.28 -17.11 -8.97
N ALA A 146 5.54 -16.24 -7.98
CA ALA A 146 6.46 -16.55 -6.89
C ALA A 146 5.98 -17.71 -6.00
N LEU A 147 4.67 -17.81 -5.72
CA LEU A 147 4.10 -18.96 -5.02
C LEU A 147 4.22 -20.26 -5.85
N GLN A 148 3.94 -20.20 -7.15
CA GLN A 148 4.11 -21.33 -8.07
C GLN A 148 5.57 -21.77 -8.17
N HIS A 149 6.50 -20.81 -8.27
CA HIS A 149 7.93 -21.06 -8.27
C HIS A 149 8.36 -21.76 -6.98
N LYS A 150 7.93 -21.26 -5.80
CA LYS A 150 8.19 -21.92 -4.50
C LYS A 150 7.67 -23.36 -4.47
N ALA A 151 6.46 -23.60 -4.99
CA ALA A 151 5.86 -24.92 -5.03
C ALA A 151 6.58 -25.89 -5.98
N SER A 152 7.18 -25.37 -7.06
CA SER A 152 7.81 -26.16 -8.14
C SER A 152 9.34 -26.20 -8.07
N SER A 153 9.96 -25.45 -7.14
CA SER A 153 11.42 -25.37 -7.01
C SER A 153 12.03 -26.72 -6.61
N PRO A 154 12.94 -27.29 -7.43
CA PRO A 154 13.64 -28.52 -7.10
C PRO A 154 14.73 -28.25 -6.05
N LYS A 155 14.46 -28.53 -4.78
CA LYS A 155 15.53 -28.65 -3.76
C LYS A 155 15.94 -30.12 -3.65
N GLY A 156 16.89 -30.52 -4.50
CA GLY A 156 17.45 -31.88 -4.53
C GLY A 156 16.83 -32.79 -5.59
N ALA A 157 17.47 -33.94 -5.83
CA ALA A 157 17.12 -34.89 -6.90
C ALA A 157 15.87 -35.76 -6.61
N SER A 158 15.12 -35.50 -5.52
CA SER A 158 13.94 -36.29 -5.16
C SER A 158 12.66 -35.66 -5.72
N THR A 159 12.01 -36.37 -6.63
CA THR A 159 10.67 -36.07 -7.20
C THR A 159 9.53 -36.53 -6.28
N ASP A 160 9.69 -36.38 -4.97
CA ASP A 160 8.72 -36.89 -4.00
C ASP A 160 7.49 -35.98 -3.93
N ALA A 161 6.34 -36.48 -4.36
CA ALA A 161 5.05 -35.76 -4.34
C ALA A 161 4.69 -35.19 -2.95
N GLN A 162 5.17 -35.81 -1.87
CA GLN A 162 4.98 -35.30 -0.50
C GLN A 162 5.71 -33.97 -0.26
N GLN A 163 6.90 -33.79 -0.83
CA GLN A 163 7.65 -32.53 -0.70
C GLN A 163 6.99 -31.41 -1.51
N ASP A 164 6.44 -31.72 -2.69
CA ASP A 164 5.68 -30.76 -3.50
C ASP A 164 4.43 -30.26 -2.77
N GLN A 165 3.70 -31.16 -2.11
CA GLN A 165 2.55 -30.81 -1.28
C GLN A 165 2.97 -29.94 -0.07
N GLU A 166 4.10 -30.24 0.56
CA GLU A 166 4.61 -29.43 1.67
C GLU A 166 5.03 -28.03 1.22
N ARG A 167 5.68 -27.91 0.06
CA ARG A 167 6.07 -26.62 -0.53
C ARG A 167 4.87 -25.75 -0.89
N ASP A 168 3.79 -26.35 -1.35
CA ASP A 168 2.56 -25.66 -1.77
C ASP A 168 1.53 -25.48 -0.63
N ARG A 169 1.80 -26.06 0.54
CA ARG A 169 0.90 -26.12 1.70
C ARG A 169 0.29 -24.78 2.10
N ASP A 170 1.08 -23.70 2.06
CA ASP A 170 0.62 -22.38 2.49
C ASP A 170 -0.41 -21.79 1.53
N ARG A 171 -0.21 -21.94 0.21
CA ARG A 171 -1.18 -21.54 -0.82
C ARG A 171 -2.43 -22.40 -0.73
N ALA A 172 -2.27 -23.72 -0.68
CA ALA A 172 -3.37 -24.68 -0.65
C ALA A 172 -4.29 -24.52 0.59
N ARG A 173 -3.76 -24.02 1.70
CA ARG A 173 -4.52 -23.76 2.93
C ARG A 173 -5.03 -22.32 3.05
N ALA A 174 -4.67 -21.43 2.13
CA ALA A 174 -5.11 -20.04 2.20
C ALA A 174 -6.61 -19.95 1.90
N ASP A 175 -7.32 -19.19 2.72
CA ASP A 175 -8.70 -18.83 2.42
C ASP A 175 -8.75 -17.61 1.49
N VAL A 176 -7.76 -16.70 1.61
CA VAL A 176 -7.63 -15.50 0.78
C VAL A 176 -6.17 -15.25 0.37
N ILE A 177 -5.95 -14.92 -0.90
CA ILE A 177 -4.66 -14.50 -1.45
C ILE A 177 -4.79 -13.11 -2.08
N THR A 178 -3.96 -12.16 -1.68
CA THR A 178 -4.06 -10.76 -2.16
C THR A 178 -2.79 -9.95 -1.90
N TRP A 179 -2.74 -8.70 -2.36
CA TRP A 179 -1.70 -7.74 -1.96
C TRP A 179 -2.00 -7.12 -0.59
N ARG A 180 -0.95 -6.82 0.18
CA ARG A 180 -1.01 -6.11 1.46
C ARG A 180 -1.75 -4.78 1.36
N GLY A 181 -1.62 -4.07 0.24
CA GLY A 181 -2.35 -2.81 0.01
C GLY A 181 -3.87 -2.98 0.09
N ILE A 182 -4.39 -4.10 -0.43
CA ILE A 182 -5.82 -4.43 -0.37
C ILE A 182 -6.23 -4.79 1.05
N ALA A 183 -5.45 -5.61 1.75
CA ALA A 183 -5.68 -5.91 3.16
C ALA A 183 -5.67 -4.63 4.04
N THR A 184 -4.78 -3.68 3.73
CA THR A 184 -4.75 -2.36 4.40
C THR A 184 -6.05 -1.59 4.16
N LYS A 185 -6.54 -1.55 2.91
CA LYS A 185 -7.82 -0.88 2.58
C LYS A 185 -8.98 -1.46 3.38
N LEU A 186 -9.09 -2.79 3.44
CA LEU A 186 -10.09 -3.48 4.25
C LEU A 186 -10.01 -3.07 5.72
N CYS A 187 -8.81 -3.03 6.30
CA CYS A 187 -8.63 -2.62 7.69
C CYS A 187 -8.95 -1.14 7.94
N THR A 188 -8.76 -0.27 6.94
CA THR A 188 -8.96 1.17 7.10
C THR A 188 -10.33 1.69 6.69
N ALA A 189 -11.13 0.89 5.98
CA ALA A 189 -12.42 1.30 5.41
C ALA A 189 -13.40 1.83 6.47
N VAL A 190 -13.41 1.24 7.67
CA VAL A 190 -14.26 1.70 8.79
C VAL A 190 -13.91 3.11 9.28
N PHE A 191 -12.71 3.60 8.97
CA PHE A 191 -12.24 4.95 9.31
C PHE A 191 -12.29 5.91 8.11
N ALA A 192 -12.87 5.52 6.98
CA ALA A 192 -13.02 6.38 5.82
C ALA A 192 -13.79 7.66 6.18
N GLU A 193 -13.28 8.81 5.76
CA GLU A 193 -13.86 10.12 6.10
C GLU A 193 -14.40 10.87 4.87
N ASN A 194 -14.01 10.46 3.67
CA ASN A 194 -14.36 11.16 2.43
C ASN A 194 -14.27 10.22 1.22
N ASP A 195 -14.76 10.69 0.08
CA ASP A 195 -14.91 9.88 -1.14
C ASP A 195 -13.57 9.41 -1.73
N TYR A 196 -12.43 10.02 -1.37
CA TYR A 196 -11.10 9.54 -1.77
C TYR A 196 -10.72 8.21 -1.11
N ASP A 197 -11.45 7.79 -0.07
CA ASP A 197 -11.28 6.48 0.57
C ASP A 197 -12.14 5.38 -0.10
N ALA A 198 -12.90 5.70 -1.16
CA ALA A 198 -13.63 4.72 -1.95
C ALA A 198 -12.69 3.78 -2.71
N TRP A 199 -13.11 2.53 -2.88
CA TRP A 199 -12.33 1.54 -3.63
C TRP A 199 -13.23 0.46 -4.22
N GLN A 200 -12.71 -0.19 -5.26
CA GLN A 200 -13.29 -1.38 -5.85
C GLN A 200 -12.26 -2.50 -5.91
N LEU A 201 -12.69 -3.73 -5.67
CA LEU A 201 -11.87 -4.93 -5.77
C LEU A 201 -12.54 -5.93 -6.71
N ASN A 202 -11.75 -6.72 -7.41
CA ASN A 202 -12.22 -7.95 -8.03
C ASN A 202 -11.97 -9.13 -7.09
N ALA A 203 -12.86 -10.11 -7.15
CA ALA A 203 -12.71 -11.38 -6.49
C ALA A 203 -13.02 -12.53 -7.45
N MET A 204 -12.24 -13.60 -7.38
CA MET A 204 -12.56 -14.87 -8.01
C MET A 204 -12.14 -16.00 -7.06
N LYS A 205 -12.76 -17.18 -7.21
CA LYS A 205 -12.51 -18.32 -6.32
C LYS A 205 -11.99 -19.51 -7.12
N ILE A 206 -10.83 -20.06 -6.73
CA ILE A 206 -10.27 -21.29 -7.30
C ILE A 206 -10.16 -22.31 -6.16
N GLY A 207 -10.89 -23.43 -6.27
CA GLY A 207 -11.05 -24.37 -5.17
C GLY A 207 -11.76 -23.71 -3.98
N GLN A 208 -11.08 -23.62 -2.83
CA GLN A 208 -11.60 -22.92 -1.64
C GLN A 208 -10.99 -21.52 -1.43
N THR A 209 -9.98 -21.15 -2.22
CA THR A 209 -9.22 -19.92 -2.04
C THR A 209 -9.83 -18.79 -2.86
N VAL A 210 -10.10 -17.66 -2.22
CA VAL A 210 -10.50 -16.42 -2.87
C VAL A 210 -9.28 -15.58 -3.18
N TYR A 211 -9.17 -15.11 -4.42
CA TYR A 211 -8.14 -14.18 -4.85
C TYR A 211 -8.77 -12.79 -4.89
N LEU A 212 -8.07 -11.78 -4.41
CA LEU A 212 -8.53 -10.39 -4.43
C LEU A 212 -7.49 -9.50 -5.10
N GLU A 213 -7.91 -8.75 -6.10
CA GLU A 213 -7.12 -7.68 -6.72
C GLU A 213 -7.86 -6.34 -6.63
N GLU A 214 -7.12 -5.26 -6.81
CA GLU A 214 -7.70 -3.93 -6.90
C GLU A 214 -8.22 -3.69 -8.30
N PHE A 215 -9.36 -3.03 -8.41
CA PHE A 215 -9.82 -2.47 -9.67
C PHE A 215 -9.79 -0.95 -9.63
N VAL A 216 -9.19 -0.40 -10.67
CA VAL A 216 -9.29 1.01 -11.01
C VAL A 216 -9.77 1.11 -12.44
N SER A 217 -10.93 1.73 -12.66
CA SER A 217 -11.45 1.90 -14.02
C SER A 217 -10.46 2.71 -14.88
N ALA A 218 -10.45 2.48 -16.20
CA ALA A 218 -9.65 3.28 -17.13
C ALA A 218 -9.93 4.79 -16.96
N HIS A 219 -11.21 5.15 -16.78
CA HIS A 219 -11.63 6.51 -16.51
C HIS A 219 -11.00 7.10 -15.24
N SER A 220 -11.03 6.35 -14.12
CA SER A 220 -10.41 6.76 -12.85
C SER A 220 -8.89 6.90 -12.97
N ARG A 221 -8.22 6.01 -13.72
CA ARG A 221 -6.77 6.13 -14.01
C ARG A 221 -6.47 7.42 -14.77
N THR A 222 -7.20 7.71 -15.84
CA THR A 222 -7.03 8.95 -16.62
C THR A 222 -7.33 10.19 -15.78
N GLN A 223 -8.42 10.20 -15.00
CA GLN A 223 -8.74 11.31 -14.12
C GLN A 223 -7.64 11.56 -13.09
N LYS A 224 -7.13 10.50 -12.44
CA LYS A 224 -6.02 10.62 -11.50
C LYS A 224 -4.78 11.20 -12.18
N ALA A 225 -4.43 10.74 -13.37
CA ALA A 225 -3.29 11.27 -14.13
C ALA A 225 -3.44 12.77 -14.45
N VAL A 226 -4.65 13.22 -14.82
CA VAL A 226 -4.96 14.63 -15.10
C VAL A 226 -4.95 15.49 -13.83
N MET A 227 -5.45 14.96 -12.70
CA MET A 227 -5.52 15.69 -11.43
C MET A 227 -4.20 15.71 -10.65
N THR A 228 -3.23 14.86 -11.03
CA THR A 228 -1.94 14.80 -10.35
C THR A 228 -1.10 16.01 -10.76
N ASP A 229 -1.07 17.03 -9.89
CA ASP A 229 -0.26 18.22 -10.10
C ASP A 229 1.24 18.00 -9.78
N GLN A 230 2.08 18.97 -10.17
CA GLN A 230 3.53 18.92 -9.91
C GLN A 230 3.88 18.82 -8.42
N ARG A 231 3.04 19.36 -7.54
CA ARG A 231 3.26 19.34 -6.10
C ARG A 231 3.03 17.94 -5.53
N GLN A 232 2.00 17.23 -6.00
CA GLN A 232 1.73 15.83 -5.64
C GLN A 232 2.85 14.93 -6.14
N LEU A 233 3.34 15.13 -7.38
CA LEU A 233 4.52 14.41 -7.89
C LEU A 233 5.77 14.68 -7.04
N GLY A 234 5.99 15.94 -6.63
CA GLY A 234 7.08 16.29 -5.72
C GLY A 234 6.99 15.57 -4.38
N PHE A 235 5.78 15.44 -3.81
CA PHE A 235 5.59 14.69 -2.55
C PHE A 235 5.81 13.19 -2.71
N MET A 236 5.44 12.62 -3.86
CA MET A 236 5.72 11.22 -4.17
C MET A 236 7.22 10.97 -4.31
N TYR A 237 7.91 11.80 -5.10
CA TYR A 237 9.36 11.74 -5.26
C TYR A 237 10.11 11.84 -3.92
N GLN A 238 9.70 12.75 -3.05
CA GLN A 238 10.33 12.93 -1.74
C GLN A 238 10.26 11.68 -0.85
N GLY A 239 9.27 10.80 -1.07
CA GLY A 239 9.22 9.46 -0.45
C GLY A 239 10.38 8.59 -0.92
N TYR A 240 10.47 8.38 -2.24
CA TYR A 240 11.56 7.60 -2.83
C TYR A 240 12.94 8.20 -2.55
N ALA A 241 13.08 9.53 -2.55
CA ALA A 241 14.34 10.18 -2.25
C ALA A 241 14.78 9.91 -0.81
N PHE A 242 13.84 9.86 0.14
CA PHE A 242 14.16 9.48 1.51
C PHE A 242 14.64 8.02 1.61
N GLU A 243 14.06 7.10 0.83
CA GLU A 243 14.57 5.73 0.72
C GLU A 243 16.00 5.73 0.18
N SER A 244 16.29 6.48 -0.90
CA SER A 244 17.67 6.62 -1.42
C SER A 244 18.64 7.22 -0.40
N TRP A 245 18.20 8.06 0.54
CA TRP A 245 19.04 8.55 1.62
C TRP A 245 19.26 7.56 2.76
N CYS A 246 18.44 6.51 2.86
CA CYS A 246 18.41 5.60 4.00
C CYS A 246 18.67 4.14 3.64
N VAL A 247 18.85 3.80 2.37
CA VAL A 247 18.95 2.42 1.90
C VAL A 247 20.17 2.26 1.01
N SER A 248 20.98 1.25 1.35
CA SER A 248 22.06 0.74 0.49
C SER A 248 21.68 -0.65 -0.03
N PRO A 249 22.22 -1.12 -1.16
CA PRO A 249 22.03 -2.50 -1.59
C PRO A 249 22.49 -3.50 -0.51
N ALA A 250 21.65 -4.47 -0.16
CA ALA A 250 22.02 -5.52 0.80
C ALA A 250 22.98 -6.54 0.17
N ILE A 251 22.95 -6.66 -1.16
CA ILE A 251 23.81 -7.53 -1.96
C ILE A 251 24.70 -6.61 -2.78
N PRO A 252 25.99 -6.49 -2.46
CA PRO A 252 26.92 -5.71 -3.25
C PRO A 252 26.96 -6.27 -4.68
N GLU A 253 26.82 -5.40 -5.68
CA GLU A 253 27.17 -5.78 -7.04
C GLU A 253 28.63 -6.22 -7.06
N THR A 254 28.91 -7.43 -7.57
CA THR A 254 30.23 -7.69 -8.14
C THR A 254 30.36 -6.77 -9.33
N GLN A 255 30.87 -5.56 -9.13
CA GLN A 255 31.31 -4.75 -10.26
C GLN A 255 32.28 -5.64 -11.06
N PRO A 256 32.10 -5.81 -12.38
CA PRO A 256 33.20 -6.28 -13.18
C PRO A 256 34.35 -5.30 -12.96
N GLU A 257 35.44 -5.76 -12.35
CA GLU A 257 36.68 -5.00 -12.26
C GLU A 257 37.01 -4.48 -13.67
N GLY A 258 36.93 -3.16 -13.89
CA GLY A 258 37.42 -2.56 -15.14
C GLY A 258 36.51 -1.63 -15.92
N GLN A 259 35.39 -1.12 -15.40
CA GLN A 259 34.76 0.07 -16.01
C GLN A 259 35.29 1.36 -15.37
N SER A 260 36.56 1.69 -15.67
CA SER A 260 37.00 3.09 -15.63
C SER A 260 36.11 3.88 -16.60
N LYS A 261 35.28 4.78 -16.06
CA LYS A 261 34.59 5.80 -16.86
C LYS A 261 35.59 6.84 -17.34
N ASP A 262 36.45 6.44 -18.28
CA ASP A 262 37.21 7.35 -19.14
C ASP A 262 36.41 7.52 -20.44
N GLY A 263 35.47 8.48 -20.42
CA GLY A 263 34.65 8.82 -21.57
C GLY A 263 34.20 10.27 -21.48
N ALA A 264 34.74 11.09 -22.39
CA ALA A 264 34.56 12.54 -22.45
C ALA A 264 33.07 12.98 -22.46
N GLY A 265 32.68 13.70 -21.43
CA GLY A 265 31.41 14.40 -21.27
C GLY A 265 31.44 15.09 -19.90
N GLY A 266 30.95 16.34 -19.79
CA GLY A 266 31.14 17.18 -18.60
C GLY A 266 31.00 16.42 -17.29
N ARG A 267 32.06 16.44 -16.45
CA ARG A 267 32.10 15.72 -15.18
C ARG A 267 30.96 16.23 -14.30
N GLU A 268 29.87 15.49 -14.21
CA GLU A 268 28.84 15.77 -13.22
C GLU A 268 29.50 15.78 -11.84
N PRO A 269 29.13 16.73 -10.96
CA PRO A 269 29.63 16.72 -9.60
C PRO A 269 29.27 15.38 -8.93
N PRO A 270 30.16 14.83 -8.09
CA PRO A 270 29.86 13.58 -7.40
C PRO A 270 28.55 13.71 -6.60
N PRO A 271 27.77 12.62 -6.47
CA PRO A 271 26.54 12.67 -5.69
C PRO A 271 26.85 13.05 -4.24
N PRO A 272 25.89 13.68 -3.53
CA PRO A 272 26.05 13.99 -2.12
C PRO A 272 26.43 12.76 -1.28
N PRO A 273 27.28 12.90 -0.24
CA PRO A 273 27.60 11.80 0.65
C PRO A 273 26.34 11.19 1.28
N GLY A 274 26.21 9.86 1.23
CA GLY A 274 25.06 9.12 1.77
C GLY A 274 23.87 9.00 0.81
N TRP A 275 23.97 9.53 -0.41
CA TRP A 275 22.96 9.30 -1.45
C TRP A 275 23.13 7.91 -2.07
N GLY A 276 22.10 7.08 -1.97
CA GLY A 276 22.07 5.69 -2.42
C GLY A 276 21.98 5.50 -3.94
N GLY A 277 21.75 6.57 -4.71
CA GLY A 277 21.81 6.53 -6.18
C GLY A 277 20.53 7.01 -6.88
N PHE A 278 20.44 6.72 -8.17
CA PHE A 278 19.30 7.14 -9.00
C PHE A 278 18.01 6.49 -8.54
N ILE A 279 16.91 7.24 -8.61
CA ILE A 279 15.59 6.74 -8.22
C ILE A 279 14.92 6.11 -9.44
N ASN A 280 14.70 4.80 -9.36
CA ASN A 280 13.92 4.02 -10.31
C ASN A 280 12.87 3.20 -9.54
N ASN A 281 11.61 3.63 -9.56
CA ASN A 281 10.53 2.94 -8.84
C ASN A 281 9.98 1.71 -9.59
N ASN A 282 10.66 1.24 -10.65
CA ASN A 282 10.46 -0.13 -11.15
C ASN A 282 11.07 -1.16 -10.19
N VAL A 283 12.22 -0.83 -9.58
CA VAL A 283 12.95 -1.70 -8.66
C VAL A 283 12.18 -1.81 -7.35
N GLN A 284 11.85 -3.03 -6.95
CA GLN A 284 11.16 -3.30 -5.68
C GLN A 284 11.56 -4.66 -5.15
N TRP A 285 11.62 -4.81 -3.83
CA TRP A 285 11.73 -6.12 -3.18
C TRP A 285 10.45 -6.44 -2.42
N CYS A 286 9.93 -7.64 -2.63
CA CYS A 286 8.63 -8.05 -2.11
C CYS A 286 8.75 -9.29 -1.23
N ALA A 287 8.07 -9.23 -0.08
CA ALA A 287 7.86 -10.37 0.80
C ALA A 287 6.43 -10.91 0.65
N ILE A 288 6.28 -12.23 0.64
CA ILE A 288 5.00 -12.92 0.70
C ILE A 288 4.90 -13.57 2.07
N CYS A 289 3.92 -13.12 2.86
CA CYS A 289 3.70 -13.56 4.21
C CYS A 289 2.40 -14.35 4.34
N LYS A 290 2.42 -15.40 5.17
CA LYS A 290 1.19 -16.01 5.69
C LYS A 290 0.82 -15.44 7.05
N THR A 291 -0.48 -15.30 7.29
CA THR A 291 -1.05 -14.91 8.59
C THR A 291 -2.48 -15.45 8.72
N THR A 292 -3.09 -15.25 9.88
CA THR A 292 -4.49 -15.58 10.15
C THR A 292 -5.14 -14.37 10.81
N LEU A 293 -6.23 -13.87 10.21
CA LEU A 293 -7.09 -12.83 10.77
C LEU A 293 -8.43 -13.46 11.17
N GLY A 294 -8.60 -13.69 12.47
CA GLY A 294 -9.76 -14.39 13.02
C GLY A 294 -9.89 -15.78 12.40
N SER A 295 -10.98 -16.01 11.66
CA SER A 295 -11.22 -17.28 10.93
C SER A 295 -10.65 -17.31 9.49
N ASN A 296 -9.95 -16.26 9.04
CA ASN A 296 -9.43 -16.15 7.67
C ASN A 296 -7.92 -16.42 7.65
N ARG A 297 -7.48 -17.49 6.98
CA ARG A 297 -6.06 -17.73 6.64
C ARG A 297 -5.70 -16.92 5.41
N LEU A 298 -4.71 -16.05 5.53
CA LEU A 298 -4.31 -15.11 4.50
C LEU A 298 -2.91 -15.44 3.99
N VAL A 299 -2.71 -15.34 2.68
CA VAL A 299 -1.40 -15.14 2.07
C VAL A 299 -1.39 -13.76 1.43
N ILE A 300 -0.49 -12.90 1.88
CA ILE A 300 -0.39 -11.51 1.46
C ILE A 300 1.02 -11.19 1.00
N GLY A 301 1.13 -10.67 -0.22
CA GLY A 301 2.39 -10.12 -0.73
C GLY A 301 2.47 -8.62 -0.51
N GLY A 302 3.67 -8.07 -0.35
CA GLY A 302 3.86 -6.64 -0.39
C GLY A 302 5.32 -6.25 -0.44
N GLU A 303 5.56 -5.07 -1.00
CA GLU A 303 6.85 -4.40 -0.97
C GLU A 303 7.28 -4.13 0.48
N VAL A 304 8.58 -4.32 0.72
CA VAL A 304 9.26 -4.00 1.97
C VAL A 304 10.50 -3.18 1.61
N ASP A 305 10.61 -1.99 2.20
CA ASP A 305 11.60 -0.99 1.77
C ASP A 305 13.03 -1.45 2.03
N CYS A 306 13.31 -2.05 3.20
CA CYS A 306 14.63 -2.60 3.51
C CYS A 306 14.62 -3.53 4.74
N ILE A 307 15.78 -4.11 5.04
CA ILE A 307 16.08 -4.85 6.28
C ILE A 307 17.02 -4.08 7.21
N GLN A 308 16.97 -4.41 8.51
CA GLN A 308 17.94 -3.95 9.49
C GLN A 308 19.35 -4.48 9.18
N PRO A 309 20.43 -3.70 9.43
CA PRO A 309 21.81 -4.18 9.24
C PRO A 309 22.13 -5.47 9.99
N SER A 310 21.55 -5.67 11.18
CA SER A 310 21.74 -6.87 11.98
C SER A 310 21.17 -8.15 11.33
N ALA A 311 20.34 -8.03 10.30
CA ALA A 311 19.83 -9.17 9.55
C ALA A 311 20.90 -9.78 8.65
N LEU A 312 21.86 -8.97 8.15
CA LEU A 312 22.93 -9.43 7.28
C LEU A 312 23.81 -10.50 7.95
N SER A 313 24.06 -10.37 9.26
CA SER A 313 24.89 -11.33 10.01
C SER A 313 24.23 -12.70 10.20
N LYS A 314 22.95 -12.85 9.85
CA LYS A 314 22.24 -14.14 9.89
C LYS A 314 22.55 -15.02 8.67
N PHE A 315 23.23 -14.47 7.66
CA PHE A 315 23.59 -15.16 6.43
C PHE A 315 25.10 -15.36 6.36
N SER A 316 25.53 -16.55 5.94
CA SER A 316 26.95 -16.90 5.83
C SER A 316 27.67 -16.19 4.67
N SER A 317 26.92 -15.69 3.69
CA SER A 317 27.45 -14.98 2.52
C SER A 317 26.35 -14.16 1.83
N ALA A 318 26.75 -13.23 0.96
CA ALA A 318 25.82 -12.51 0.08
C ALA A 318 25.03 -13.45 -0.84
N SER A 319 25.65 -14.55 -1.31
CA SER A 319 24.96 -15.57 -2.12
C SER A 319 23.88 -16.32 -1.33
N ALA A 320 24.10 -16.57 -0.03
CA ALA A 320 23.09 -17.16 0.84
C ALA A 320 21.90 -16.21 1.06
N LEU A 321 22.16 -14.91 1.18
CA LEU A 321 21.10 -13.89 1.23
C LEU A 321 20.37 -13.76 -0.11
N LEU A 322 21.10 -13.77 -1.24
CA LEU A 322 20.50 -13.67 -2.58
C LEU A 322 19.45 -14.75 -2.81
N ASN A 323 19.76 -16.00 -2.43
CA ASN A 323 18.98 -17.17 -2.79
C ASN A 323 18.09 -17.70 -1.65
N THR A 324 18.05 -17.05 -0.48
CA THR A 324 17.12 -17.50 0.57
C THR A 324 15.67 -17.28 0.12
N PRO A 325 14.79 -18.28 0.23
CA PRO A 325 13.41 -18.14 -0.23
C PRO A 325 12.54 -17.30 0.70
N PHE A 326 13.00 -17.02 1.93
CA PHE A 326 12.29 -16.19 2.90
C PHE A 326 13.26 -15.53 3.87
N LEU A 327 12.80 -14.44 4.50
CA LEU A 327 13.48 -13.73 5.57
C LEU A 327 12.60 -13.68 6.82
N ASN A 328 13.15 -13.32 7.98
CA ASN A 328 12.33 -13.10 9.17
C ASN A 328 11.71 -11.69 9.12
N PRO A 329 10.36 -11.54 9.19
CA PRO A 329 9.74 -10.22 9.23
C PRO A 329 10.21 -9.29 10.36
N ASP A 330 10.75 -9.84 11.45
CA ASP A 330 11.36 -9.04 12.54
C ASP A 330 12.57 -8.21 12.09
N ASP A 331 13.14 -8.51 10.92
CA ASP A 331 14.25 -7.78 10.33
C ASP A 331 13.80 -6.64 9.41
N PHE A 332 12.51 -6.56 9.05
CA PHE A 332 12.02 -5.59 8.08
C PHE A 332 11.94 -4.17 8.67
N VAL A 333 12.07 -3.19 7.79
CA VAL A 333 11.95 -1.76 8.08
C VAL A 333 11.08 -1.11 7.03
N GLU A 334 10.10 -0.34 7.48
CA GLU A 334 9.30 0.54 6.63
C GLU A 334 9.83 1.97 6.74
N LEU A 335 9.99 2.66 5.62
CA LEU A 335 10.39 4.04 5.51
C LEU A 335 9.18 4.91 5.14
N LYS A 336 9.03 6.04 5.82
CA LYS A 336 7.96 7.01 5.54
C LYS A 336 8.50 8.42 5.52
N THR A 337 7.85 9.28 4.77
CA THR A 337 8.08 10.72 4.83
C THR A 337 6.81 11.47 5.19
N THR A 338 6.97 12.56 5.94
CA THR A 338 5.87 13.48 6.26
C THR A 338 6.39 14.88 6.45
N ALA A 339 5.52 15.89 6.32
CA ALA A 339 5.86 17.25 6.72
C ALA A 339 6.13 17.30 8.24
N GLU A 340 7.05 18.18 8.65
CA GLU A 340 7.29 18.51 10.05
C GLU A 340 5.99 18.92 10.77
N ILE A 341 5.89 18.47 12.02
CA ILE A 341 4.81 18.82 12.93
C ILE A 341 5.14 20.18 13.56
N ARG A 342 4.43 21.24 13.16
CA ARG A 342 4.65 22.60 13.68
C ARG A 342 3.50 23.10 14.55
N THR A 343 2.33 22.52 14.40
CA THR A 343 1.11 22.93 15.09
C THR A 343 0.41 21.72 15.69
N GLU A 344 -0.46 21.96 16.68
CA GLU A 344 -1.29 20.91 17.29
C GLU A 344 -2.15 20.20 16.25
N ARG A 345 -2.65 20.92 15.23
CA ARG A 345 -3.40 20.34 14.12
C ARG A 345 -2.55 19.40 13.25
N ASP A 346 -1.27 19.72 13.04
CA ASP A 346 -0.36 18.83 12.32
C ASP A 346 -0.12 17.55 13.13
N ALA A 347 0.01 17.69 14.45
CA ALA A 347 0.16 16.57 15.38
C ALA A 347 -1.10 15.69 15.36
N GLU A 348 -2.31 16.27 15.44
CA GLU A 348 -3.58 15.54 15.32
C GLU A 348 -3.69 14.72 14.02
N ARG A 349 -3.28 15.31 12.88
CA ARG A 349 -3.33 14.63 11.58
C ARG A 349 -2.31 13.50 11.48
N PHE A 350 -1.09 13.72 11.99
CA PHE A 350 -0.04 12.71 12.01
C PHE A 350 -0.40 11.59 12.96
N GLU A 351 -0.75 11.93 14.21
CA GLU A 351 -1.00 10.99 15.30
C GLU A 351 -2.34 10.28 15.24
N GLY A 352 -3.29 10.78 14.45
CA GLY A 352 -4.54 10.09 14.15
C GLY A 352 -4.44 9.15 12.94
N LEU A 353 -5.21 9.47 11.90
CA LEU A 353 -5.46 8.57 10.76
C LEU A 353 -4.19 8.22 9.97
N LYS A 354 -3.22 9.12 9.84
CA LYS A 354 -1.97 8.84 9.13
C LYS A 354 -1.16 7.76 9.84
N MET A 355 -0.95 7.89 11.15
CA MET A 355 -0.23 6.89 11.94
C MET A 355 -1.00 5.57 12.04
N LEU A 356 -2.33 5.59 12.03
CA LEU A 356 -3.13 4.36 11.90
C LEU A 356 -2.91 3.64 10.55
N ARG A 357 -2.79 4.40 9.45
CA ARG A 357 -2.46 3.82 8.14
C ARG A 357 -1.05 3.24 8.12
N PHE A 358 -0.07 3.92 8.72
CA PHE A 358 1.29 3.39 8.88
C PHE A 358 1.27 2.08 9.68
N TYR A 359 0.51 2.04 10.78
CA TYR A 359 0.32 0.82 11.56
C TYR A 359 -0.17 -0.34 10.68
N PHE A 360 -1.28 -0.20 9.95
CA PHE A 360 -1.80 -1.32 9.16
C PHE A 360 -0.87 -1.73 8.01
N GLN A 361 -0.21 -0.78 7.34
CA GLN A 361 0.74 -1.09 6.27
C GLN A 361 1.87 -2.00 6.78
N SER A 362 2.45 -1.67 7.93
CA SER A 362 3.58 -2.42 8.51
C SER A 362 3.14 -3.68 9.29
N PHE A 363 2.06 -3.57 10.09
CA PHE A 363 1.56 -4.65 10.94
C PHE A 363 1.15 -5.89 10.14
N LEU A 364 0.51 -5.70 8.99
CA LEU A 364 0.00 -6.81 8.18
C LEU A 364 1.13 -7.69 7.62
N LEU A 365 2.32 -7.14 7.33
CA LEU A 365 3.50 -7.94 6.95
C LEU A 365 4.41 -8.31 8.12
N GLY A 366 4.09 -7.86 9.33
CA GLY A 366 4.88 -8.13 10.53
C GLY A 366 6.12 -7.24 10.66
N VAL A 367 6.16 -6.12 9.94
CA VAL A 367 7.28 -5.15 9.98
C VAL A 367 7.28 -4.45 11.35
N PRO A 368 8.32 -4.61 12.18
CA PRO A 368 8.33 -4.11 13.55
C PRO A 368 8.71 -2.62 13.67
N THR A 369 9.40 -2.07 12.68
CA THR A 369 10.00 -0.73 12.75
C THR A 369 9.56 0.13 11.57
N ILE A 370 9.11 1.35 11.87
CA ILE A 370 8.81 2.39 10.89
C ILE A 370 9.73 3.58 11.14
N VAL A 371 10.60 3.90 10.19
CA VAL A 371 11.45 5.08 10.25
C VAL A 371 10.81 6.20 9.42
N THR A 372 10.47 7.30 10.08
CA THR A 372 9.81 8.43 9.45
C THR A 372 10.73 9.64 9.37
N GLY A 373 10.99 10.11 8.15
CA GLY A 373 11.62 11.39 7.87
C GLY A 373 10.62 12.55 7.89
N PHE A 374 10.89 13.55 8.73
CA PHE A 374 10.12 14.80 8.79
C PHE A 374 10.83 15.85 7.95
N ARG A 375 10.16 16.30 6.89
CA ARG A 375 10.69 17.31 5.97
C ARG A 375 10.08 18.67 6.20
N ASP A 376 10.87 19.70 5.95
CA ASP A 376 10.38 21.07 5.98
C ASP A 376 9.53 21.42 4.73
N ARG A 377 9.18 22.70 4.59
CA ARG A 377 8.34 23.20 3.48
C ARG A 377 9.06 23.26 2.13
N ILE A 378 10.39 23.32 2.13
CA ILE A 378 11.21 23.44 0.92
C ILE A 378 11.78 22.08 0.48
N GLY A 379 11.63 21.04 1.30
CA GLY A 379 11.96 19.66 0.97
C GLY A 379 13.27 19.14 1.54
N TYR A 380 13.89 19.84 2.51
CA TYR A 380 14.99 19.24 3.26
C TYR A 380 14.46 18.40 4.42
N LEU A 381 15.15 17.29 4.67
CA LEU A 381 14.95 16.46 5.84
C LEU A 381 15.40 17.24 7.09
N ALA A 382 14.52 17.34 8.08
CA ALA A 382 14.74 18.12 9.28
C ALA A 382 14.85 17.26 10.54
N ASP A 383 14.12 16.15 10.60
CA ASP A 383 14.17 15.18 11.70
C ASP A 383 13.91 13.77 11.16
N VAL A 384 14.39 12.75 11.88
CA VAL A 384 14.14 11.33 11.57
C VAL A 384 13.81 10.61 12.87
N ARG A 385 12.66 9.94 12.91
CA ARG A 385 12.23 9.19 14.09
C ARG A 385 11.91 7.76 13.75
N SER A 386 12.32 6.84 14.62
CA SER A 386 11.96 5.44 14.55
C SER A 386 10.79 5.17 15.48
N PHE A 387 9.77 4.49 14.97
CA PHE A 387 8.58 4.08 15.69
C PHE A 387 8.47 2.56 15.68
N LYS A 388 8.11 1.96 16.82
CA LYS A 388 7.74 0.55 16.86
C LYS A 388 6.30 0.39 16.43
N THR A 389 6.05 -0.44 15.44
CA THR A 389 4.72 -0.67 14.85
C THR A 389 3.68 -1.01 15.92
N LEU A 390 4.03 -1.85 16.89
CA LEU A 390 3.09 -2.29 17.94
C LEU A 390 2.80 -1.22 19.01
N GLU A 391 3.56 -0.13 19.07
CA GLU A 391 3.30 0.99 19.98
C GLU A 391 2.31 2.00 19.36
N LEU A 392 2.16 2.01 18.03
CA LEU A 392 1.34 3.00 17.32
C LEU A 392 -0.15 2.98 17.68
N PRO A 393 -0.84 1.83 17.82
CA PRO A 393 -2.26 1.82 18.16
C PRO A 393 -2.58 2.51 19.48
N ARG A 394 -1.63 2.52 20.43
CA ARG A 394 -1.79 3.22 21.70
C ARG A 394 -1.73 4.74 21.48
N ILE A 395 -0.73 5.22 20.74
CA ILE A 395 -0.57 6.65 20.43
C ILE A 395 -1.80 7.18 19.68
N VAL A 396 -2.26 6.42 18.69
CA VAL A 396 -3.46 6.78 17.91
C VAL A 396 -4.70 6.87 18.79
N ARG A 397 -4.91 5.91 19.69
CA ARG A 397 -6.09 5.88 20.57
C ARG A 397 -6.04 6.97 21.64
N GLU A 398 -4.86 7.30 22.16
CA GLU A 398 -4.68 8.44 23.07
C GLU A 398 -5.04 9.77 22.38
N ARG A 399 -4.81 9.88 21.06
CA ARG A 399 -5.17 11.04 20.26
C ARG A 399 -6.65 11.06 19.83
N ASP A 400 -7.18 9.94 19.36
CA ASP A 400 -8.55 9.77 18.90
C ASP A 400 -9.06 8.36 19.27
N PRO A 401 -9.87 8.22 20.34
CA PRO A 401 -10.37 6.93 20.81
C PRO A 401 -11.19 6.14 19.77
N ASP A 402 -11.78 6.83 18.78
CA ASP A 402 -12.58 6.19 17.73
C ASP A 402 -11.68 5.51 16.68
N LEU A 403 -10.40 5.91 16.58
CA LEU A 403 -9.38 5.29 15.72
C LEU A 403 -8.76 4.04 16.37
N ASN A 404 -9.61 3.08 16.73
CA ASN A 404 -9.18 1.83 17.34
C ASN A 404 -8.81 0.79 16.27
N ALA A 405 -7.52 0.46 16.16
CA ALA A 405 -7.02 -0.58 15.26
C ALA A 405 -7.78 -1.92 15.34
N GLY A 406 -8.29 -2.31 16.51
CA GLY A 406 -9.09 -3.52 16.67
C GLY A 406 -10.39 -3.51 15.87
N HIS A 407 -11.03 -2.34 15.73
CA HIS A 407 -12.23 -2.18 14.89
C HIS A 407 -11.90 -2.39 13.41
N GLY A 408 -10.73 -1.90 12.96
CA GLY A 408 -10.26 -2.10 11.59
C GLY A 408 -10.01 -3.58 11.28
N LEU A 409 -9.35 -4.30 12.19
CA LEU A 409 -9.15 -5.76 12.06
C LEU A 409 -10.48 -6.53 12.03
N ALA A 410 -11.41 -6.20 12.93
CA ALA A 410 -12.71 -6.85 12.98
C ALA A 410 -13.55 -6.58 11.72
N PHE A 411 -13.51 -5.36 11.19
CA PHE A 411 -14.16 -5.01 9.94
C PHE A 411 -13.59 -5.80 8.76
N ALA A 412 -12.27 -5.89 8.66
CA ALA A 412 -11.60 -6.66 7.62
C ALA A 412 -11.95 -8.16 7.72
N GLU A 413 -11.95 -8.75 8.92
CA GLU A 413 -12.32 -10.16 9.14
C GLU A 413 -13.73 -10.47 8.60
N GLN A 414 -14.71 -9.65 8.98
CA GLN A 414 -16.10 -9.85 8.54
C GLN A 414 -16.29 -9.59 7.06
N THR A 415 -15.60 -8.59 6.51
CA THR A 415 -15.67 -8.30 5.08
C THR A 415 -15.15 -9.50 4.28
N LEU A 416 -14.02 -10.09 4.68
CA LEU A 416 -13.49 -11.30 4.04
C LEU A 416 -14.42 -12.50 4.19
N HIS A 417 -15.03 -12.70 5.36
CA HIS A 417 -16.03 -13.75 5.56
C HIS A 417 -17.25 -13.55 4.66
N TRP A 418 -17.79 -12.33 4.62
CA TRP A 418 -18.95 -11.95 3.81
C TRP A 418 -18.69 -12.13 2.30
N ILE A 419 -17.50 -11.77 1.81
CA ILE A 419 -17.10 -11.99 0.41
C ILE A 419 -17.12 -13.49 0.10
N ARG A 420 -16.47 -14.31 0.93
CA ARG A 420 -16.43 -15.78 0.74
C ARG A 420 -17.82 -16.39 0.74
N ASP A 421 -18.66 -16.03 1.71
CA ASP A 421 -20.03 -16.52 1.83
C ASP A 421 -20.90 -16.12 0.64
N SER A 422 -20.75 -14.89 0.14
CA SER A 422 -21.49 -14.40 -1.02
C SER A 422 -21.12 -15.17 -2.29
N ILE A 423 -19.82 -15.41 -2.52
CA ILE A 423 -19.34 -16.21 -3.66
C ILE A 423 -19.76 -17.68 -3.52
N ASN A 424 -19.67 -18.25 -2.32
CA ASN A 424 -20.11 -19.63 -2.07
C ASN A 424 -21.59 -19.81 -2.40
N LYS A 425 -22.46 -18.90 -1.97
CA LYS A 425 -23.90 -18.96 -2.28
C LYS A 425 -24.20 -18.88 -3.77
N ASP A 426 -23.49 -18.02 -4.51
CA ASP A 426 -23.66 -17.89 -5.96
C ASP A 426 -23.16 -19.12 -6.74
N THR A 427 -22.16 -19.84 -6.20
CA THR A 427 -21.53 -21.00 -6.83
C THR A 427 -22.07 -22.35 -6.33
N GLN A 428 -23.02 -22.37 -5.40
CA GLN A 428 -23.53 -23.59 -4.75
C GLN A 428 -24.09 -24.62 -5.73
N ASP A 429 -24.77 -24.17 -6.78
CA ASP A 429 -25.38 -25.01 -7.81
C ASP A 429 -24.44 -25.25 -9.01
N GLY A 430 -23.18 -24.80 -8.92
CA GLY A 430 -22.18 -24.97 -9.97
C GLY A 430 -21.60 -26.38 -10.04
N PRO A 431 -20.85 -26.70 -11.11
CA PRO A 431 -20.14 -27.97 -11.22
C PRO A 431 -19.15 -28.14 -10.06
N SER A 432 -19.07 -29.37 -9.52
CA SER A 432 -18.17 -29.71 -8.41
C SER A 432 -16.69 -29.71 -8.81
N THR A 433 -16.40 -29.83 -10.10
CA THR A 433 -15.06 -29.79 -10.68
C THR A 433 -14.78 -28.44 -11.31
N LEU A 434 -13.54 -27.96 -11.18
CA LEU A 434 -13.09 -26.76 -11.87
C LEU A 434 -13.14 -26.96 -13.39
N PRO A 435 -13.52 -25.94 -14.18
CA PRO A 435 -13.59 -26.05 -15.64
C PRO A 435 -12.21 -26.32 -16.27
N GLU A 436 -12.24 -26.93 -17.45
CA GLU A 436 -11.07 -27.08 -18.30
C GLU A 436 -10.50 -25.70 -18.69
N LEU A 437 -9.23 -25.66 -19.10
CA LEU A 437 -8.50 -24.38 -19.17
C LEU A 437 -9.16 -23.47 -20.21
N GLU A 438 -9.47 -24.02 -21.38
CA GLU A 438 -10.14 -23.31 -22.46
C GLU A 438 -11.52 -22.76 -22.06
N ASP A 439 -12.29 -23.49 -21.26
CA ASP A 439 -13.59 -23.03 -20.75
C ASP A 439 -13.42 -21.96 -19.67
N ALA A 440 -12.44 -22.14 -18.79
CA ALA A 440 -12.12 -21.20 -17.72
C ALA A 440 -11.65 -19.86 -18.31
N GLU A 441 -10.84 -19.89 -19.37
CA GLU A 441 -10.43 -18.67 -20.06
C GLU A 441 -11.66 -17.92 -20.62
N ARG A 442 -12.67 -18.62 -21.12
CA ARG A 442 -13.87 -17.96 -21.66
C ARG A 442 -14.80 -17.37 -20.59
N THR A 443 -15.18 -18.17 -19.59
CA THR A 443 -16.36 -17.85 -18.75
C THR A 443 -16.14 -17.98 -17.24
N PHE A 444 -14.93 -17.76 -16.72
CA PHE A 444 -14.71 -17.88 -15.27
C PHE A 444 -15.42 -16.77 -14.46
N PRO A 445 -16.17 -17.12 -13.39
CA PRO A 445 -16.86 -16.12 -12.57
C PRO A 445 -15.90 -15.15 -11.86
N VAL A 446 -16.15 -13.85 -12.04
CA VAL A 446 -15.48 -12.77 -11.30
C VAL A 446 -16.55 -11.88 -10.65
N TYR A 447 -16.26 -11.40 -9.45
CA TYR A 447 -17.15 -10.56 -8.65
C TYR A 447 -16.51 -9.20 -8.40
N ARG A 448 -17.30 -8.14 -8.45
CA ARG A 448 -16.89 -6.78 -8.07
C ARG A 448 -17.37 -6.46 -6.68
N ILE A 449 -16.44 -6.14 -5.78
CA ILE A 449 -16.73 -5.56 -4.47
C ILE A 449 -16.54 -4.05 -4.58
N SER A 450 -17.49 -3.27 -4.09
CA SER A 450 -17.38 -1.81 -4.02
C SER A 450 -17.58 -1.33 -2.60
N PHE A 451 -16.69 -0.45 -2.14
CA PHE A 451 -16.83 0.29 -0.91
C PHE A 451 -17.04 1.77 -1.22
N MET A 452 -18.13 2.32 -0.68
CA MET A 452 -18.49 3.74 -0.83
C MET A 452 -18.59 4.38 0.54
N PRO A 453 -17.72 5.34 0.89
CA PRO A 453 -17.80 6.10 2.13
C PRO A 453 -19.17 6.79 2.29
N PHE A 454 -19.62 7.02 3.52
CA PHE A 454 -20.92 7.69 3.77
C PHE A 454 -20.96 9.16 3.32
N GLY A 455 -19.82 9.72 2.91
CA GLY A 455 -19.65 11.12 2.56
C GLY A 455 -19.71 12.06 3.76
N ALA A 456 -19.20 13.30 3.60
CA ALA A 456 -19.38 14.34 4.60
C ALA A 456 -20.81 14.90 4.51
N ARG A 457 -21.78 14.34 5.23
CA ARG A 457 -23.10 14.98 5.36
C ARG A 457 -22.92 16.32 6.08
N ALA A 458 -23.24 17.42 5.39
CA ALA A 458 -23.16 18.76 5.93
C ALA A 458 -23.92 18.84 7.28
N GLY A 459 -23.18 19.06 8.37
CA GLY A 459 -23.73 19.25 9.72
C GLY A 459 -23.76 18.03 10.64
N ALA A 460 -23.43 16.82 10.17
CA ALA A 460 -23.29 15.65 11.05
C ALA A 460 -21.87 15.55 11.63
N LYS A 461 -21.72 15.17 12.91
CA LYS A 461 -20.44 14.70 13.46
C LYS A 461 -19.87 13.63 12.50
N ARG A 462 -18.60 13.79 12.09
CA ARG A 462 -17.82 12.93 11.17
C ARG A 462 -18.42 11.52 11.04
N SER A 463 -19.24 11.27 10.01
CA SER A 463 -19.72 9.92 9.71
C SER A 463 -18.59 9.13 9.08
N ARG A 464 -17.86 8.37 9.90
CA ARG A 464 -16.83 7.44 9.44
C ARG A 464 -17.44 6.16 8.88
N GLY A 465 -16.72 5.54 7.94
CA GLY A 465 -17.12 4.28 7.33
C GLY A 465 -17.88 4.46 6.02
N GLY A 466 -18.58 3.40 5.59
CA GLY A 466 -19.26 3.37 4.31
C GLY A 466 -20.09 2.11 4.11
N THR A 467 -20.62 1.96 2.91
CA THR A 467 -21.40 0.80 2.47
C THR A 467 -20.57 -0.13 1.60
N LEU A 468 -20.76 -1.44 1.78
CA LEU A 468 -20.22 -2.48 0.92
C LEU A 468 -21.30 -3.09 0.04
N SER A 469 -20.95 -3.38 -1.21
CA SER A 469 -21.77 -4.15 -2.16
C SER A 469 -20.91 -5.13 -2.94
N ILE A 470 -21.47 -6.31 -3.24
CA ILE A 470 -20.84 -7.32 -4.11
C ILE A 470 -21.81 -7.69 -5.24
N ARG A 471 -21.28 -7.82 -6.46
CA ARG A 471 -22.03 -8.30 -7.63
C ARG A 471 -21.17 -9.21 -8.50
N ARG A 472 -21.78 -10.12 -9.23
CA ARG A 472 -21.11 -10.87 -10.30
C ARG A 472 -20.93 -9.97 -11.53
N LEU A 473 -19.77 -10.07 -12.19
CA LEU A 473 -19.50 -9.38 -13.44
C LEU A 473 -20.11 -10.14 -14.62
N ALA A 474 -20.60 -9.41 -15.63
CA ALA A 474 -20.94 -9.99 -16.92
C ALA A 474 -19.65 -10.42 -17.67
N GLU A 475 -19.76 -11.39 -18.58
CA GLU A 475 -18.62 -11.86 -19.37
C GLU A 475 -17.96 -10.73 -20.18
N THR A 476 -18.75 -9.80 -20.70
CA THR A 476 -18.26 -8.61 -21.40
C THR A 476 -17.46 -7.69 -20.49
N GLU A 477 -17.88 -7.50 -19.23
CA GLU A 477 -17.13 -6.71 -18.26
C GLU A 477 -15.81 -7.41 -17.90
N VAL A 478 -15.78 -8.74 -17.76
CA VAL A 478 -14.52 -9.48 -17.54
C VAL A 478 -13.58 -9.32 -18.73
N ALA A 479 -14.09 -9.43 -19.96
CA ALA A 479 -13.27 -9.24 -21.16
C ALA A 479 -12.69 -7.81 -21.24
N GLU A 480 -13.50 -6.78 -21.00
CA GLU A 480 -13.09 -5.38 -21.17
C GLU A 480 -12.28 -4.84 -19.97
N ASP A 481 -12.80 -4.98 -18.75
CA ASP A 481 -12.23 -4.36 -17.55
C ASP A 481 -11.00 -5.08 -17.01
N ILE A 482 -10.87 -6.38 -17.30
CA ILE A 482 -9.85 -7.25 -16.69
C ILE A 482 -8.88 -7.77 -17.75
N LYS A 483 -9.38 -8.34 -18.85
CA LYS A 483 -8.52 -8.94 -19.88
C LYS A 483 -8.00 -7.94 -20.91
N GLY A 484 -8.57 -6.73 -20.96
CA GLY A 484 -8.22 -5.72 -21.95
C GLY A 484 -8.68 -6.05 -23.37
N GLY A 485 -9.66 -6.93 -23.54
CA GLY A 485 -10.21 -7.37 -24.82
C GLY A 485 -10.12 -8.88 -25.06
N ALA A 486 -9.85 -9.29 -26.33
CA ALA A 486 -9.79 -10.69 -26.73
C ALA A 486 -8.55 -11.41 -26.18
N ASP A 487 -8.78 -12.61 -25.66
CA ASP A 487 -7.99 -13.44 -24.74
C ASP A 487 -6.45 -13.33 -24.79
N MET A 488 -5.87 -13.04 -23.61
CA MET A 488 -4.46 -12.76 -23.35
C MET A 488 -3.85 -13.74 -22.32
N GLY A 489 -4.20 -15.03 -22.39
CA GLY A 489 -3.60 -16.06 -21.52
C GLY A 489 -3.96 -15.89 -20.03
N ARG A 490 -5.23 -15.60 -19.73
CA ARG A 490 -5.75 -15.45 -18.36
C ARG A 490 -7.08 -16.16 -18.12
N VAL A 491 -7.27 -16.64 -16.89
CA VAL A 491 -8.56 -17.07 -16.35
C VAL A 491 -9.05 -16.02 -15.36
N GLY A 492 -10.12 -15.29 -15.69
CA GLY A 492 -10.47 -14.07 -14.96
C GLY A 492 -9.28 -13.10 -14.96
N PHE A 493 -8.79 -12.74 -13.77
CA PHE A 493 -7.60 -11.90 -13.61
C PHE A 493 -6.32 -12.66 -13.25
N VAL A 494 -6.33 -13.99 -13.13
CA VAL A 494 -5.10 -14.76 -12.86
C VAL A 494 -4.46 -15.28 -14.16
N PRO A 495 -3.12 -15.44 -14.22
CA PRO A 495 -2.47 -16.07 -15.36
C PRO A 495 -2.99 -17.50 -15.62
N SER A 496 -3.19 -17.87 -16.88
CA SER A 496 -3.65 -19.21 -17.26
C SER A 496 -2.69 -20.31 -16.79
N SER A 497 -1.39 -20.05 -16.82
CA SER A 497 -0.36 -20.96 -16.29
C SER A 497 -0.54 -21.23 -14.79
N PHE A 498 -0.90 -20.22 -14.01
CA PHE A 498 -1.17 -20.36 -12.59
C PHE A 498 -2.49 -21.10 -12.34
N TYR A 499 -3.54 -20.80 -13.12
CA TYR A 499 -4.81 -21.53 -13.01
C TYR A 499 -4.63 -23.02 -13.29
N ALA A 500 -3.93 -23.38 -14.37
CA ALA A 500 -3.62 -24.77 -14.71
C ALA A 500 -2.87 -25.48 -13.57
N PHE A 501 -1.82 -24.84 -13.04
CA PHE A 501 -1.07 -25.32 -11.88
C PHE A 501 -1.97 -25.52 -10.64
N ALA A 502 -2.79 -24.51 -10.31
CA ALA A 502 -3.65 -24.55 -9.13
C ALA A 502 -4.73 -25.64 -9.25
N ARG A 503 -5.25 -25.86 -10.47
CA ARG A 503 -6.23 -26.91 -10.77
C ARG A 503 -5.62 -28.30 -10.63
N GLU A 504 -4.45 -28.54 -11.22
CA GLU A 504 -3.75 -29.82 -11.12
C GLU A 504 -3.50 -30.23 -9.67
N ARG A 505 -3.05 -29.27 -8.83
CA ARG A 505 -2.82 -29.47 -7.38
C ARG A 505 -4.09 -29.68 -6.55
N LEU A 506 -5.28 -29.45 -7.10
CA LEU A 506 -6.56 -29.74 -6.45
C LEU A 506 -7.12 -31.10 -6.86
N THR A 507 -6.75 -31.59 -8.04
CA THR A 507 -7.20 -32.87 -8.60
C THR A 507 -6.30 -34.05 -8.24
N GLY A 508 -5.02 -33.80 -7.95
CA GLY A 508 -4.05 -34.79 -7.45
C GLY A 508 -3.82 -34.64 -5.95
#